data_AF-A0ABD0QN57-F1
#
_entry.id   AF-A0ABD0QN57-F1
#
_cell.length_a   1.000
_cell.length_b   1.000
_cell.length_c   1.000
_cell.angle_alpha   90.00
_cell.angle_beta   90.00
_cell.angle_gamma   90.00
#
_symmetry.space_group_name_H-M   'P 1'
#
loop_
_entity.id
_entity.type
_entity.pdbx_description
1 polymer ?
#
loop_
_entity_poly.entity_id
_entity_poly.type
_entity_poly.pdbx_seq_one_letter_code
_entity_poly.pdbx_strand_id
1 'polypeptide(L)'
;MVIVFFCNTYYIMVLTWGFYYFIKSFNSTLPWSTCDNPWNTENCIEIFRHGDCQNGTVGNSTFGNLTCEELADGRSPIIEFW
;
A
#
# COMPACT_ATOMS: atom_id res chain seq x y z
N MET A 1 -31.88 0.60 -22.03
CA MET A 1 -30.99 -0.43 -22.58
C MET A 1 -29.53 -0.04 -22.39
N VAL A 2 -29.08 1.11 -22.91
CA VAL A 2 -27.66 1.57 -22.83
C VAL A 2 -27.17 1.86 -21.40
N ILE A 3 -27.94 2.60 -20.60
CA ILE A 3 -27.56 2.94 -19.21
C ILE A 3 -27.42 1.66 -18.36
N VAL A 4 -28.39 0.75 -18.48
CA VAL A 4 -28.39 -0.54 -17.76
C VAL A 4 -27.16 -1.37 -18.14
N PHE A 5 -26.77 -1.40 -19.41
CA PHE A 5 -25.56 -2.06 -19.86
C PHE A 5 -24.31 -1.50 -19.17
N PHE A 6 -24.12 -0.18 -19.17
CA PHE A 6 -22.99 0.45 -18.50
C PHE A 6 -22.96 0.20 -16.98
N CYS A 7 -24.11 0.27 -16.31
CA CYS A 7 -24.20 -0.02 -14.89
C CYS A 7 -23.83 -1.49 -14.57
N ASN A 8 -24.30 -2.45 -15.38
CA ASN A 8 -23.98 -3.86 -15.17
C ASN A 8 -22.50 -4.16 -15.42
N THR A 9 -21.91 -3.60 -16.48
CA THR A 9 -20.47 -3.78 -16.75
C THR A 9 -19.62 -3.20 -15.64
N TYR A 10 -19.93 -1.98 -15.18
CA TYR A 10 -19.23 -1.37 -14.04
C TYR A 10 -19.34 -2.23 -12.77
N TYR A 11 -20.54 -2.74 -12.48
CA TYR A 11 -20.76 -3.61 -11.32
C TYR A 11 -19.95 -4.91 -11.40
N ILE A 12 -19.92 -5.56 -12.57
CA ILE A 12 -19.11 -6.77 -12.78
C ILE A 12 -17.62 -6.48 -12.59
N MET A 13 -17.10 -5.34 -13.08
CA MET A 13 -15.69 -4.96 -12.87
C MET A 13 -15.34 -4.87 -11.39
N VAL A 14 -16.17 -4.19 -10.58
CA VAL A 14 -15.96 -4.08 -9.12
C VAL A 14 -15.98 -5.46 -8.45
N LEU A 15 -16.91 -6.34 -8.85
CA LEU A 15 -16.96 -7.71 -8.33
C LEU A 15 -15.72 -8.53 -8.72
N THR A 16 -15.23 -8.39 -9.96
CA THR A 16 -14.02 -9.08 -10.41
C THR A 16 -12.80 -8.66 -9.59
N TRP A 17 -12.64 -7.36 -9.33
CA TRP A 17 -11.61 -6.89 -8.41
C TRP A 17 -11.78 -7.51 -7.03
N GLY A 18 -12.97 -7.43 -6.41
CA GLY A 18 -13.21 -8.04 -5.10
C GLY A 18 -12.90 -9.55 -5.05
N PHE A 19 -13.28 -10.28 -6.08
CA PHE A 19 -13.02 -11.72 -6.19
C PHE A 19 -11.52 -12.04 -6.37
N TYR A 20 -10.78 -11.21 -7.10
CA TYR A 20 -9.32 -11.34 -7.24
C TYR A 20 -8.61 -11.22 -5.88
N TYR A 21 -8.95 -10.19 -5.10
CA TYR A 21 -8.42 -10.01 -3.74
C TYR A 21 -8.88 -11.15 -2.80
N PHE A 22 -10.11 -11.64 -2.97
CA PHE A 22 -10.60 -12.79 -2.20
C PHE A 22 -9.73 -14.04 -2.43
N ILE A 23 -9.46 -14.41 -3.69
CA ILE A 23 -8.60 -15.57 -3.98
C ILE A 23 -7.18 -15.34 -3.43
N LYS A 24 -6.62 -14.14 -3.62
CA LYS A 24 -5.28 -13.80 -3.13
C LYS A 24 -5.17 -13.81 -1.60
N SER A 25 -6.28 -13.75 -0.87
CA SER A 25 -6.31 -13.83 0.59
C SER A 25 -6.04 -15.23 1.14
N PHE A 26 -6.09 -16.28 0.30
CA PHE A 26 -5.73 -17.65 0.71
C PHE A 26 -4.22 -17.91 0.74
N ASN A 27 -3.39 -16.92 0.42
CA ASN A 27 -1.94 -17.03 0.56
C ASN A 27 -1.51 -16.87 2.02
N SER A 28 -0.46 -17.59 2.44
CA SER A 28 0.09 -17.49 3.81
C SER A 28 0.58 -16.09 4.16
N THR A 29 1.14 -15.41 3.16
CA THR A 29 1.53 -14.00 3.22
C THR A 29 0.73 -13.28 2.15
N LEU A 30 0.04 -12.22 2.56
CA LEU A 30 -0.80 -11.46 1.64
C LEU A 30 0.13 -10.65 0.72
N PRO A 31 -0.10 -10.63 -0.60
CA PRO A 31 0.82 -9.95 -1.51
C PRO A 31 0.87 -8.44 -1.27
N TRP A 32 -0.17 -7.85 -0.68
CA TRP A 32 -0.23 -6.44 -0.29
C TRP A 32 0.10 -6.18 1.19
N SER A 33 0.66 -7.16 1.92
CA SER A 33 1.09 -6.91 3.30
C SER A 33 2.50 -6.32 3.38
N THR A 34 3.29 -6.38 2.31
CA THR A 34 4.69 -5.97 2.30
C THR A 34 5.02 -5.00 1.17
N CYS A 35 6.04 -4.17 1.41
CA CYS A 35 6.62 -3.28 0.41
C CYS A 35 7.70 -3.97 -0.46
N ASP A 36 8.07 -5.21 -0.15
CA ASP A 36 9.02 -6.03 -0.92
C ASP A 36 8.36 -6.74 -2.12
N ASN A 37 7.79 -5.95 -3.03
CA ASN A 37 7.21 -6.47 -4.26
C ASN A 37 7.65 -5.62 -5.46
N PRO A 38 7.75 -6.19 -6.67
CA PRO A 38 8.32 -5.50 -7.84
C PRO A 38 7.49 -4.32 -8.35
N TRP A 39 6.37 -4.05 -7.72
CA TRP A 39 5.47 -2.99 -8.09
C TRP A 39 5.35 -1.85 -7.11
N ASN A 40 5.90 -2.04 -5.93
CA ASN A 40 5.85 -1.00 -4.94
C ASN A 40 6.80 0.12 -5.36
N THR A 41 6.41 1.35 -5.05
CA THR A 41 7.24 2.53 -5.25
C THR A 41 8.24 2.67 -4.10
N GLU A 42 9.24 3.54 -4.27
CA GLU A 42 10.22 3.84 -3.22
C GLU A 42 9.59 4.45 -1.96
N ASN A 43 8.39 5.01 -2.08
CA ASN A 43 7.63 5.62 -0.98
C ASN A 43 6.70 4.63 -0.27
N CYS A 44 6.76 3.33 -0.59
CA CYS A 44 5.95 2.32 0.07
C CYS A 44 6.41 2.11 1.51
N ILE A 45 5.46 2.16 2.45
CA ILE A 45 5.70 1.89 3.88
C ILE A 45 4.67 0.93 4.49
N GLU A 46 5.18 -0.06 5.20
CA GLU A 46 4.37 -1.14 5.80
C GLU A 46 3.77 -0.71 7.15
N ILE A 47 4.53 0.02 7.96
CA ILE A 47 4.14 0.42 9.31
C ILE A 47 4.47 1.90 9.50
N PHE A 48 3.44 2.70 9.74
CA PHE A 48 3.60 4.06 10.21
C PHE A 48 3.74 4.05 11.73
N ARG A 49 4.95 4.16 12.27
CA ARG A 49 5.15 4.39 13.71
C ARG A 49 5.60 5.82 13.92
N HIS A 50 4.88 6.54 14.76
CA HIS A 50 5.31 7.88 15.17
C HIS A 50 6.67 7.87 15.91
N GLY A 51 7.07 6.73 16.47
CA GLY A 51 8.41 6.54 17.05
C GLY A 51 9.54 6.38 16.04
N ASP A 52 9.22 6.13 14.76
CA ASP A 52 10.19 6.11 13.65
C ASP A 52 10.46 7.52 13.12
N CYS A 53 9.58 8.49 13.44
CA CYS A 53 9.91 9.91 13.37
C CYS A 53 10.90 10.28 14.48
N GLN A 54 12.19 10.09 14.25
CA GLN A 54 13.22 10.62 15.15
C GLN A 54 14.19 11.50 14.40
N ASN A 55 14.43 12.69 14.94
CA ASN A 55 15.71 13.38 14.75
C ASN A 55 16.76 12.67 15.62
N GLY A 56 17.07 11.42 15.28
CA GLY A 56 17.92 10.54 16.07
C GLY A 56 19.40 10.72 15.73
N THR A 57 20.15 11.37 16.61
CA THR A 57 21.62 11.31 16.60
C THR A 57 22.06 10.28 17.63
N VAL A 58 22.58 9.13 17.18
CA VAL A 58 23.21 8.15 18.07
C VAL A 58 24.67 8.03 17.66
N GLY A 59 25.56 8.58 18.50
CA GLY A 59 27.01 8.51 18.34
C GLY A 59 27.54 9.02 16.99
N ASN A 60 27.64 10.34 16.80
CA ASN A 60 28.17 10.99 15.58
C ASN A 60 27.63 10.46 14.23
N SER A 61 26.51 9.71 14.27
CA SER A 61 25.87 9.04 13.14
C SER A 61 24.41 9.47 13.16
N THR A 62 23.98 10.14 12.10
CA THR A 62 22.57 10.45 11.85
C THR A 62 21.89 9.18 11.34
N PHE A 63 21.03 8.57 12.16
CA PHE A 63 20.22 7.44 11.71
C PHE A 63 18.98 7.99 11.01
N GLY A 64 19.09 8.20 9.69
CA GLY A 64 18.00 8.65 8.81
C GLY A 64 17.47 10.04 9.12
N ASN A 65 17.75 11.02 8.27
CA ASN A 65 17.15 12.37 8.39
C ASN A 65 15.73 12.36 7.79
N LEU A 66 14.86 11.46 8.26
CA LEU A 66 13.48 11.36 7.79
C LEU A 66 12.59 12.12 8.77
N THR A 67 12.20 13.31 8.33
CA THR A 67 11.23 14.14 9.05
C THR A 67 9.85 13.47 9.02
N CYS A 68 8.99 13.74 10.01
CA CYS A 68 7.61 13.25 9.96
C CYS A 68 6.85 13.71 8.70
N GLU A 69 7.29 14.79 8.05
CA GLU A 69 6.69 15.27 6.81
C GLU A 69 6.97 14.30 5.65
N GLU A 70 8.17 13.71 5.60
CA GLU A 70 8.52 12.71 4.58
C GLU A 70 7.83 11.36 4.85
N LEU A 71 7.66 10.96 6.12
CA LEU A 71 6.85 9.77 6.45
C LEU A 71 5.36 9.99 6.17
N ALA A 72 4.86 11.23 6.21
CA ALA A 72 3.46 11.54 5.95
C ALA A 72 3.08 11.38 4.46
N ASP A 73 4.04 11.46 3.54
CA ASP A 73 3.83 11.23 2.10
C ASP A 73 3.87 9.74 1.71
N GLY A 74 4.29 8.86 2.64
CA GLY A 74 4.42 7.44 2.35
C GLY A 74 3.08 6.75 2.06
N ARG A 75 3.16 5.70 1.26
CA ARG A 75 2.00 5.01 0.67
C ARG A 75 1.93 3.56 1.18
N SER A 76 0.73 3.05 1.49
CA SER A 76 0.59 1.68 2.00
C SER A 76 0.64 0.62 0.88
N PRO A 77 1.13 -0.61 1.16
CA PRO A 77 1.29 -1.64 0.13
C PRO A 77 -0.04 -2.09 -0.51
N ILE A 78 -1.17 -1.97 0.21
CA ILE A 78 -2.52 -2.26 -0.32
C ILE A 78 -2.98 -1.28 -1.40
N ILE A 79 -2.58 -0.02 -1.33
CA ILE A 79 -3.02 0.99 -2.32
C ILE A 79 -2.11 1.07 -3.55
N GLU A 80 -0.99 0.35 -3.53
CA GLU A 80 -0.08 0.15 -4.68
C GLU A 80 -0.30 -1.18 -5.38
N PHE A 81 -1.05 -2.08 -4.77
CA PHE A 81 -1.47 -3.33 -5.37
C PHE A 81 -2.59 -3.07 -6.41
N TRP A 82 -2.46 -3.63 -7.62
CA TRP A 82 -3.52 -3.61 -8.65
C TRP A 82 -4.58 -4.66 -8.34
#